data_AF-A0A2I0QDK9-F1
#
_entry.id   AF-A0A2I0QDK9-F1
#
_cell.length_a   1.000
_cell.length_b   1.000
_cell.length_c   1.000
_cell.angle_alpha   90.00
_cell.angle_beta   90.00
_cell.angle_gamma   90.00
#
_symmetry.space_group_name_H-M   'P 1'
#
loop_
_entity.id
_entity.type
_entity.pdbx_description
1 polymer ?
#
loop_
_entity_poly.entity_id
_entity_poly.type
_entity_poly.pdbx_seq_one_letter_code
_entity_poly.pdbx_strand_id
1 'polypeptide(L)'
;MKIKVKIKKQKITKMNNKSIKNSNRIQSFRKMLSKNNLIKILGLVALIGILIPGASVSVNAGCAYPSGGPHTGHYTCGQTIMQSCEMNESLTATGTCFTLGADNIKIDGAGHNITGNTAGEGIKVIGKTNVTIKNFGIYNFSRGIYLYNYSNGSLSDNTAALNNGTGIVLSSSTGIALHNNNVSGNNLGIHLYNSSGSNLTNNTANSNNDDGIHLYSSPGSSLSNNTAALNNGTGIVLFASTGIALHNNNASGNNNLGIYLQLSSSNNIISNIANDNNFGIYLYNSSNGILADNTAALNKDIGIVLFNSRDNILHNNNASGNNNSGIHLEYSSNNNITSSTANDNSDDGIYLYNSSSSIFADNTAALNKDTGIVLFNSRDNILHNNNVSYNNNSGIRLQSSSNNNNITNNTANLNNGIGIALFSSSGNNITGNTANSNNRSGLYFDNAASNNLANNNEFCGNDLAGGGWKDIFDWDSNSGDDNTCNTAYNWTDTTNGTPCTHSCSVPQEKCSDGTPYGECSAAKPGYCDNGNLTNNCTSCGCSGGQFCNETGGSCYYHPCDINRDGIINRDYDDLMTAYKCFIGINRNCGEIDYQNWEDIKREYNCFIKAGN
;
A
#
# COMPACT_ATOMS: atom_id res chain seq x y z
N MET A 1 -17.30 -36.37 16.37
CA MET A 1 -16.98 -36.04 17.78
C MET A 1 -16.82 -34.53 17.88
N LYS A 2 -17.71 -33.84 18.61
CA LYS A 2 -17.80 -32.36 18.67
C LYS A 2 -16.60 -31.76 19.41
N ILE A 3 -15.90 -30.80 18.80
CA ILE A 3 -14.86 -30.00 19.49
C ILE A 3 -15.43 -28.59 19.73
N LYS A 4 -15.58 -28.25 21.02
CA LYS A 4 -16.00 -26.94 21.53
C LYS A 4 -14.80 -25.99 21.58
N VAL A 5 -14.91 -24.82 20.95
CA VAL A 5 -13.97 -23.71 21.12
C VAL A 5 -14.37 -22.88 22.34
N LYS A 6 -13.45 -22.72 23.30
CA LYS A 6 -13.57 -21.85 24.47
C LYS A 6 -12.78 -20.56 24.20
N ILE A 7 -13.47 -19.42 24.15
CA ILE A 7 -12.86 -18.09 24.02
C ILE A 7 -12.43 -17.61 25.42
N LYS A 8 -11.13 -17.36 25.61
CA LYS A 8 -10.60 -16.61 26.77
C LYS A 8 -10.42 -15.15 26.35
N LYS A 9 -11.11 -14.23 27.03
CA LYS A 9 -10.79 -12.80 27.05
C LYS A 9 -9.59 -12.58 27.97
N GLN A 10 -8.56 -11.90 27.49
CA GLN A 10 -7.57 -11.24 28.35
C GLN A 10 -7.35 -9.79 27.92
N LYS A 11 -7.32 -8.93 28.94
CA LYS A 11 -7.12 -7.49 28.92
C LYS A 11 -5.73 -7.14 28.38
N ILE A 12 -5.66 -6.14 27.51
CA ILE A 12 -4.41 -5.41 27.21
C ILE A 12 -4.60 -3.96 27.66
N THR A 13 -3.68 -3.50 28.48
CA THR A 13 -3.59 -2.13 29.01
C THR A 13 -2.54 -1.37 28.22
N LYS A 14 -2.95 -0.21 27.68
CA LYS A 14 -2.16 0.99 27.28
C LYS A 14 -0.75 0.80 26.66
N MET A 15 -0.66 0.99 25.34
CA MET A 15 0.47 1.66 24.68
C MET A 15 -0.02 2.62 23.57
N ASN A 16 0.47 3.86 23.69
CA ASN A 16 0.61 5.00 22.77
C ASN A 16 -0.39 5.29 21.62
N ASN A 17 -0.97 6.48 21.73
CA ASN A 17 -2.21 6.97 21.11
C ASN A 17 -2.00 7.85 19.86
N LYS A 18 -0.93 7.62 19.07
CA LYS A 18 -0.65 8.44 17.86
C LYS A 18 -0.86 7.73 16.52
N SER A 19 -0.75 6.40 16.40
CA SER A 19 -1.05 5.69 15.13
C SER A 19 -2.53 5.26 14.97
N ILE A 20 -3.31 5.24 16.08
CA ILE A 20 -4.71 4.80 16.09
C ILE A 20 -5.68 5.83 15.47
N LYS A 21 -5.28 7.11 15.34
CA LYS A 21 -6.13 8.14 14.72
C LYS A 21 -6.33 7.96 13.21
N ASN A 22 -5.40 7.31 12.50
CA ASN A 22 -5.57 7.02 11.07
C ASN A 22 -6.37 5.73 10.82
N SER A 23 -6.20 4.69 11.66
CA SER A 23 -6.99 3.44 11.56
C SER A 23 -8.49 3.68 11.82
N ASN A 24 -8.85 4.54 12.77
CA ASN A 24 -10.25 4.87 13.05
C ASN A 24 -10.91 5.76 11.97
N ARG A 25 -10.15 6.61 11.27
CA ARG A 25 -10.66 7.37 10.11
C ARG A 25 -10.91 6.46 8.90
N ILE A 26 -10.09 5.43 8.71
CA ILE A 26 -10.25 4.45 7.62
C ILE A 26 -11.36 3.43 7.93
N GLN A 27 -11.51 2.99 9.19
CA GLN A 27 -12.67 2.19 9.61
C GLN A 27 -14.00 2.98 9.56
N SER A 28 -13.96 4.29 9.85
CA SER A 28 -15.08 5.20 9.62
C SER A 28 -15.46 5.28 8.14
N PHE A 29 -14.47 5.29 7.24
CA PHE A 29 -14.67 5.22 5.78
C PHE A 29 -15.24 3.86 5.33
N ARG A 30 -14.77 2.73 5.89
CA ARG A 30 -15.34 1.37 5.70
C ARG A 30 -16.81 1.26 6.16
N LYS A 31 -17.21 2.01 7.18
CA LYS A 31 -18.61 2.09 7.64
C LYS A 31 -19.46 3.02 6.77
N MET A 32 -18.88 4.05 6.16
CA MET A 32 -19.57 4.93 5.21
C MET A 32 -19.78 4.27 3.84
N LEU A 33 -18.82 3.50 3.32
CA LEU A 33 -18.92 2.83 2.02
C LEU A 33 -19.83 1.58 2.05
N SER A 34 -19.80 0.79 3.12
CA SER A 34 -20.64 -0.41 3.24
C SER A 34 -22.13 -0.12 3.51
N LYS A 35 -22.46 1.06 4.04
CA LYS A 35 -23.86 1.47 4.29
C LYS A 35 -24.45 2.41 3.25
N ASN A 36 -23.65 3.20 2.53
CA ASN A 36 -24.19 4.18 1.56
C ASN A 36 -24.32 3.66 0.11
N ASN A 37 -23.76 2.50 -0.24
CA ASN A 37 -23.94 1.92 -1.58
C ASN A 37 -25.04 0.84 -1.65
N LEU A 38 -25.46 0.25 -0.55
CA LEU A 38 -26.61 -0.65 -0.53
C LEU A 38 -27.94 0.12 -0.70
N ILE A 39 -28.00 1.38 -0.26
CA ILE A 39 -29.22 2.22 -0.30
C ILE A 39 -29.32 3.02 -1.62
N LYS A 40 -28.24 3.18 -2.39
CA LYS A 40 -28.28 3.82 -3.72
C LYS A 40 -28.49 2.86 -4.89
N ILE A 41 -28.17 1.57 -4.72
CA ILE A 41 -28.37 0.54 -5.77
C ILE A 41 -29.73 -0.17 -5.63
N LEU A 42 -30.33 -0.21 -4.44
CA LEU A 42 -31.72 -0.63 -4.23
C LEU A 42 -32.75 0.49 -4.46
N GLY A 43 -32.30 1.73 -4.74
CA GLY A 43 -33.15 2.92 -4.83
C GLY A 43 -33.63 3.32 -6.23
N LEU A 44 -33.31 2.55 -7.29
CA LEU A 44 -33.75 2.86 -8.67
C LEU A 44 -34.39 1.70 -9.43
N VAL A 45 -34.71 0.58 -8.76
CA VAL A 45 -35.46 -0.54 -9.36
C VAL A 45 -36.85 -0.63 -8.72
N ALA A 46 -37.64 0.42 -8.94
CA ALA A 46 -39.08 0.42 -8.74
C ALA A 46 -39.71 1.57 -9.55
N LEU A 47 -39.54 1.55 -10.88
CA LEU A 47 -40.40 2.35 -11.76
C LEU A 47 -41.14 1.44 -12.74
N ILE A 48 -42.38 1.15 -12.34
CA ILE A 48 -43.58 0.99 -13.18
C ILE A 48 -43.65 -0.28 -14.03
N GLY A 49 -44.01 -1.37 -13.36
CA GLY A 49 -44.89 -2.41 -13.92
C GLY A 49 -46.32 -2.21 -13.40
N ILE A 50 -46.94 -1.05 -13.66
CA ILE A 50 -48.40 -0.90 -13.53
C ILE A 50 -48.94 -0.80 -14.95
N LEU A 51 -49.48 -1.91 -15.43
CA LEU A 51 -50.41 -1.93 -16.55
C LEU A 51 -51.58 -1.01 -16.20
N ILE A 52 -51.64 0.16 -16.84
CA ILE A 52 -52.91 0.85 -17.04
C ILE A 52 -53.49 0.23 -18.31
N PRO A 53 -54.57 -0.57 -18.25
CA PRO A 53 -55.28 -0.96 -19.46
C PRO A 53 -55.99 0.30 -19.98
N GLY A 54 -55.42 0.96 -20.98
CA GLY A 54 -56.05 2.14 -21.58
C GLY A 54 -55.14 3.17 -22.25
N ALA A 55 -53.81 3.00 -22.31
CA ALA A 55 -52.97 3.88 -23.12
C ALA A 55 -53.11 3.50 -24.60
N SER A 56 -53.67 4.42 -25.39
CA SER A 56 -53.59 4.38 -26.85
C SER A 56 -52.14 4.19 -27.27
N VAL A 57 -51.83 3.08 -27.96
CA VAL A 57 -50.52 2.88 -28.58
C VAL A 57 -50.35 4.04 -29.57
N SER A 58 -49.39 4.92 -29.28
CA SER A 58 -48.98 5.96 -30.23
C SER A 58 -48.59 5.27 -31.54
N VAL A 59 -49.29 5.61 -32.62
CA VAL A 59 -49.02 5.08 -33.97
C VAL A 59 -47.63 5.46 -34.50
N ASN A 60 -46.91 6.32 -33.77
CA ASN A 60 -45.59 6.85 -34.11
C ASN A 60 -44.53 6.51 -33.04
N ALA A 61 -44.77 5.54 -32.15
CA ALA A 61 -43.77 5.11 -31.17
C ALA A 61 -42.69 4.25 -31.83
N GLY A 62 -41.42 4.67 -31.77
CA GLY A 62 -40.30 3.84 -32.22
C GLY A 62 -39.03 4.59 -32.60
N CYS A 63 -38.14 3.93 -33.32
CA CYS A 63 -36.94 4.57 -33.86
C CYS A 63 -37.31 5.32 -35.14
N ALA A 64 -37.45 6.64 -35.04
CA ALA A 64 -37.88 7.52 -36.12
C ALA A 64 -36.78 7.74 -37.15
N TYR A 65 -37.13 7.68 -38.43
CA TYR A 65 -36.21 7.91 -39.55
C TYR A 65 -36.86 8.73 -40.68
N PRO A 66 -36.06 9.46 -41.50
CA PRO A 66 -36.57 10.17 -42.66
C PRO A 66 -37.03 9.20 -43.75
N SER A 67 -38.32 9.20 -44.11
CA SER A 67 -38.87 8.27 -45.11
C SER A 67 -38.94 8.83 -46.55
N GLY A 68 -38.18 9.88 -46.86
CA GLY A 68 -38.12 10.47 -48.21
C GLY A 68 -39.38 11.25 -48.65
N GLY A 69 -40.29 11.59 -47.74
CA GLY A 69 -41.50 12.40 -47.96
C GLY A 69 -41.88 13.21 -46.70
N PRO A 70 -43.11 13.75 -46.55
CA PRO A 70 -43.52 14.50 -45.35
C PRO A 70 -43.74 13.62 -44.11
N HIS A 71 -43.60 12.30 -44.26
CA HIS A 71 -43.84 11.33 -43.20
C HIS A 71 -42.53 10.89 -42.54
N THR A 72 -42.61 10.61 -41.25
CA THR A 72 -41.55 9.94 -40.48
C THR A 72 -41.88 8.46 -40.42
N GLY A 73 -40.93 7.61 -40.85
CA GLY A 73 -41.03 6.18 -40.62
C GLY A 73 -40.60 5.84 -39.20
N HIS A 74 -41.15 4.78 -38.61
CA HIS A 74 -40.80 4.34 -37.26
C HIS A 74 -40.47 2.85 -37.26
N TYR A 75 -39.29 2.49 -36.76
CA TYR A 75 -38.96 1.09 -36.48
C TYR A 75 -39.48 0.68 -35.10
N THR A 76 -40.18 -0.45 -35.03
CA THR A 76 -40.65 -1.08 -33.79
C THR A 76 -39.82 -2.33 -33.45
N CYS A 77 -39.95 -2.84 -32.22
CA CYS A 77 -39.24 -4.06 -31.82
C CYS A 77 -39.65 -5.26 -32.72
N GLY A 78 -38.68 -6.12 -33.02
CA GLY A 78 -38.77 -7.23 -33.96
C GLY A 78 -38.31 -6.89 -35.38
N GLN A 79 -38.03 -5.62 -35.69
CA GLN A 79 -37.68 -5.19 -37.05
C GLN A 79 -36.17 -5.11 -37.29
N THR A 80 -35.82 -5.10 -38.59
CA THR A 80 -34.45 -4.83 -39.05
C THR A 80 -34.30 -3.36 -39.45
N ILE A 81 -33.36 -2.66 -38.82
CA ILE A 81 -33.05 -1.25 -39.08
C ILE A 81 -32.08 -1.17 -40.25
N MET A 82 -32.46 -0.43 -41.30
CA MET A 82 -31.68 -0.31 -42.55
C MET A 82 -31.09 1.08 -42.78
N GLN A 83 -31.42 2.05 -41.93
CA GLN A 83 -30.92 3.42 -42.00
C GLN A 83 -30.86 4.01 -40.59
N SER A 84 -30.10 5.10 -40.44
CA SER A 84 -29.99 5.81 -39.17
C SER A 84 -31.35 6.27 -38.64
N CYS A 85 -31.53 6.17 -37.32
CA CYS A 85 -32.78 6.54 -36.67
C CYS A 85 -32.54 7.00 -35.22
N GLU A 86 -33.53 7.70 -34.66
CA GLU A 86 -33.53 8.19 -33.28
C GLU A 86 -34.84 7.79 -32.61
N MET A 87 -34.78 7.20 -31.41
CA MET A 87 -35.99 6.85 -30.67
C MET A 87 -36.73 8.09 -30.19
N ASN A 88 -38.06 8.06 -30.28
CA ASN A 88 -38.94 9.10 -29.72
C ASN A 88 -39.80 8.61 -28.56
N GLU A 89 -39.77 7.30 -28.27
CA GLU A 89 -40.56 6.67 -27.22
C GLU A 89 -39.93 5.34 -26.81
N SER A 90 -40.13 4.92 -25.56
CA SER A 90 -39.67 3.61 -25.06
C SER A 90 -40.50 2.46 -25.65
N LEU A 91 -39.87 1.30 -25.86
CA LEU A 91 -40.51 0.13 -26.45
C LEU A 91 -40.41 -1.12 -25.56
N THR A 92 -41.32 -2.07 -25.79
CA THR A 92 -41.29 -3.40 -25.19
C THR A 92 -41.15 -4.48 -26.27
N ALA A 93 -40.49 -5.59 -25.93
CA ALA A 93 -40.24 -6.70 -26.84
C ALA A 93 -40.51 -8.06 -26.18
N THR A 94 -41.00 -9.02 -26.98
CA THR A 94 -41.17 -10.43 -26.57
C THR A 94 -40.03 -11.35 -27.06
N GLY A 95 -39.02 -10.76 -27.70
CA GLY A 95 -37.84 -11.41 -28.25
C GLY A 95 -36.82 -10.34 -28.62
N THR A 96 -36.08 -10.51 -29.71
CA THR A 96 -35.10 -9.51 -30.14
C THR A 96 -35.78 -8.19 -30.52
N CYS A 97 -35.35 -7.05 -29.97
CA CYS A 97 -35.96 -5.76 -30.31
C CYS A 97 -35.43 -5.23 -31.64
N PHE A 98 -34.13 -4.93 -31.77
CA PHE A 98 -33.58 -4.40 -33.02
C PHE A 98 -32.51 -5.30 -33.62
N THR A 99 -32.62 -5.56 -34.92
CA THR A 99 -31.52 -6.14 -35.73
C THR A 99 -30.97 -5.07 -36.67
N LEU A 100 -29.67 -4.81 -36.68
CA LEU A 100 -29.08 -3.78 -37.54
C LEU A 100 -28.61 -4.40 -38.86
N GLY A 101 -29.25 -3.99 -39.96
CA GLY A 101 -29.12 -4.61 -41.28
C GLY A 101 -28.21 -3.87 -42.26
N ALA A 102 -27.79 -2.64 -41.95
CA ALA A 102 -26.94 -1.82 -42.82
C ALA A 102 -25.64 -1.38 -42.12
N ASP A 103 -24.61 -1.13 -42.94
CA ASP A 103 -23.35 -0.53 -42.50
C ASP A 103 -23.47 0.99 -42.41
N ASN A 104 -22.57 1.65 -41.70
CA ASN A 104 -22.49 3.12 -41.64
C ASN A 104 -23.77 3.82 -41.15
N ILE A 105 -24.55 3.14 -40.30
CA ILE A 105 -25.75 3.72 -39.70
C ILE A 105 -25.51 4.08 -38.22
N LYS A 106 -26.26 5.07 -37.75
CA LYS A 106 -26.32 5.46 -36.34
C LYS A 106 -27.71 5.21 -35.81
N ILE A 107 -27.81 4.48 -34.72
CA ILE A 107 -29.02 4.38 -33.93
C ILE A 107 -28.83 5.10 -32.59
N ASP A 108 -29.77 5.98 -32.28
CA ASP A 108 -29.75 6.80 -31.07
C ASP A 108 -30.99 6.49 -30.23
N GLY A 109 -30.79 6.00 -29.01
CA GLY A 109 -31.87 5.75 -28.08
C GLY A 109 -32.45 7.03 -27.51
N ALA A 110 -31.77 8.18 -27.64
CA ALA A 110 -32.20 9.47 -27.08
C ALA A 110 -32.63 9.43 -25.61
N GLY A 111 -32.10 8.47 -24.82
CA GLY A 111 -32.47 8.24 -23.42
C GLY A 111 -33.71 7.37 -23.20
N HIS A 112 -34.33 6.86 -24.26
CA HIS A 112 -35.45 5.92 -24.20
C HIS A 112 -35.00 4.49 -23.93
N ASN A 113 -35.95 3.70 -23.41
CA ASN A 113 -35.71 2.32 -23.02
C ASN A 113 -36.27 1.34 -24.05
N ILE A 114 -35.57 0.23 -24.25
CA ILE A 114 -36.12 -1.02 -24.78
C ILE A 114 -36.13 -2.04 -23.65
N THR A 115 -37.28 -2.69 -23.45
CA THR A 115 -37.47 -3.67 -22.36
C THR A 115 -37.98 -4.99 -22.91
N GLY A 116 -37.21 -6.05 -22.70
CA GLY A 116 -37.54 -7.40 -23.12
C GLY A 116 -38.35 -8.19 -22.09
N ASN A 117 -38.53 -9.48 -22.39
CA ASN A 117 -39.19 -10.49 -21.55
C ASN A 117 -38.24 -11.62 -21.13
N THR A 118 -36.94 -11.34 -21.06
CA THR A 118 -35.78 -12.23 -20.84
C THR A 118 -35.37 -13.11 -22.03
N ALA A 119 -36.11 -13.08 -23.14
CA ALA A 119 -35.75 -13.74 -24.39
C ALA A 119 -35.10 -12.77 -25.39
N GLY A 120 -34.32 -13.31 -26.34
CA GLY A 120 -33.74 -12.55 -27.45
C GLY A 120 -32.68 -11.51 -27.03
N GLU A 121 -32.33 -10.65 -27.97
CA GLU A 121 -31.35 -9.57 -27.78
C GLU A 121 -32.00 -8.18 -27.81
N GLY A 122 -31.54 -7.25 -26.98
CA GLY A 122 -31.99 -5.86 -27.08
C GLY A 122 -31.63 -5.28 -28.44
N ILE A 123 -30.35 -5.29 -28.75
CA ILE A 123 -29.81 -4.87 -30.06
C ILE A 123 -28.87 -5.95 -30.58
N LYS A 124 -29.08 -6.36 -31.84
CA LYS A 124 -28.33 -7.40 -32.52
C LYS A 124 -27.67 -6.87 -33.79
N VAL A 125 -26.38 -7.12 -33.95
CA VAL A 125 -25.61 -6.73 -35.14
C VAL A 125 -24.81 -7.93 -35.66
N ILE A 126 -24.99 -8.27 -36.93
CA ILE A 126 -24.32 -9.42 -37.56
C ILE A 126 -23.66 -8.99 -38.87
N GLY A 127 -22.34 -9.17 -38.97
CA GLY A 127 -21.60 -9.01 -40.23
C GLY A 127 -21.64 -7.58 -40.76
N LYS A 128 -21.63 -6.58 -39.86
CA LYS A 128 -21.70 -5.16 -40.21
C LYS A 128 -20.43 -4.42 -39.86
N THR A 129 -20.26 -3.25 -40.45
CA THR A 129 -19.16 -2.34 -40.15
C THR A 129 -19.64 -0.93 -39.85
N ASN A 130 -18.89 -0.23 -38.99
CA ASN A 130 -19.06 1.19 -38.72
C ASN A 130 -20.50 1.58 -38.32
N VAL A 131 -21.14 0.79 -37.46
CA VAL A 131 -22.44 1.15 -36.87
C VAL A 131 -22.22 1.85 -35.53
N THR A 132 -23.04 2.84 -35.22
CA THR A 132 -23.01 3.54 -33.92
C THR A 132 -24.28 3.21 -33.14
N ILE A 133 -24.13 2.75 -31.91
CA ILE A 133 -25.23 2.46 -30.97
C ILE A 133 -25.04 3.35 -29.75
N LYS A 134 -25.97 4.26 -29.48
CA LYS A 134 -25.82 5.14 -28.31
C LYS A 134 -27.10 5.53 -27.60
N ASN A 135 -26.97 5.95 -26.34
CA ASN A 135 -28.03 6.53 -25.52
C ASN A 135 -29.26 5.62 -25.28
N PHE A 136 -29.10 4.30 -25.29
CA PHE A 136 -30.21 3.38 -25.00
C PHE A 136 -30.23 2.97 -23.52
N GLY A 137 -31.43 2.79 -22.96
CA GLY A 137 -31.66 1.89 -21.83
C GLY A 137 -32.11 0.51 -22.34
N ILE A 138 -31.43 -0.58 -21.96
CA ILE A 138 -31.65 -1.93 -22.49
C ILE A 138 -31.75 -2.91 -21.32
N TYR A 139 -32.97 -3.41 -21.08
CA TYR A 139 -33.31 -4.19 -19.89
C TYR A 139 -34.04 -5.49 -20.21
N ASN A 140 -33.88 -6.50 -19.35
CA ASN A 140 -34.64 -7.75 -19.40
C ASN A 140 -34.54 -8.49 -20.75
N PHE A 141 -33.37 -8.56 -21.37
CA PHE A 141 -33.13 -9.45 -22.52
C PHE A 141 -32.27 -10.65 -22.10
N SER A 142 -32.13 -11.65 -22.98
CA SER A 142 -31.10 -12.69 -22.78
C SER A 142 -29.71 -12.09 -22.91
N ARG A 143 -29.52 -11.18 -23.88
CA ARG A 143 -28.33 -10.33 -23.99
C ARG A 143 -28.74 -8.90 -24.30
N GLY A 144 -28.11 -7.91 -23.67
CA GLY A 144 -28.42 -6.51 -23.94
C GLY A 144 -28.06 -6.11 -25.37
N ILE A 145 -26.76 -6.10 -25.67
CA ILE A 145 -26.22 -5.83 -27.01
C ILE A 145 -25.38 -7.03 -27.47
N TYR A 146 -25.67 -7.56 -28.66
CA TYR A 146 -24.93 -8.66 -29.25
C TYR A 146 -24.36 -8.29 -30.62
N LEU A 147 -23.03 -8.32 -30.71
CA LEU A 147 -22.25 -8.04 -31.92
C LEU A 147 -21.55 -9.32 -32.38
N TYR A 148 -21.73 -9.70 -33.64
CA TYR A 148 -21.09 -10.88 -34.23
C TYR A 148 -20.50 -10.54 -35.60
N ASN A 149 -19.23 -10.88 -35.82
CA ASN A 149 -18.48 -10.49 -37.03
C ASN A 149 -18.62 -8.99 -37.32
N TYR A 150 -18.48 -8.18 -36.27
CA TYR A 150 -18.70 -6.75 -36.31
C TYR A 150 -17.36 -6.00 -36.32
N SER A 151 -17.25 -4.90 -37.07
CA SER A 151 -15.98 -4.17 -37.20
C SER A 151 -16.12 -2.66 -37.12
N ASN A 152 -15.11 -1.99 -36.56
CA ASN A 152 -14.92 -0.54 -36.59
C ASN A 152 -16.13 0.28 -36.10
N GLY A 153 -16.94 -0.29 -35.21
CA GLY A 153 -18.15 0.34 -34.70
C GLY A 153 -17.99 0.93 -33.30
N SER A 154 -19.01 1.66 -32.85
CA SER A 154 -19.00 2.30 -31.53
C SER A 154 -20.29 2.05 -30.73
N LEU A 155 -20.10 1.80 -29.43
CA LEU A 155 -21.16 1.72 -28.43
C LEU A 155 -20.87 2.80 -27.38
N SER A 156 -21.75 3.79 -27.26
CA SER A 156 -21.56 4.88 -26.30
C SER A 156 -22.77 5.20 -25.43
N ASP A 157 -22.52 5.50 -24.16
CA ASP A 157 -23.53 6.06 -23.25
C ASP A 157 -24.81 5.19 -23.16
N ASN A 158 -24.66 3.87 -23.35
CA ASN A 158 -25.76 2.91 -23.22
C ASN A 158 -25.81 2.33 -21.81
N THR A 159 -27.02 2.06 -21.33
CA THR A 159 -27.27 1.26 -20.13
C THR A 159 -27.79 -0.12 -20.55
N ALA A 160 -26.94 -1.14 -20.56
CA ALA A 160 -27.30 -2.54 -20.81
C ALA A 160 -27.29 -3.31 -19.47
N ALA A 161 -28.37 -3.15 -18.69
CA ALA A 161 -28.43 -3.58 -17.30
C ALA A 161 -29.60 -4.55 -17.04
N LEU A 162 -29.49 -5.36 -15.99
CA LEU A 162 -30.55 -6.29 -15.57
C LEU A 162 -30.99 -7.25 -16.70
N ASN A 163 -30.06 -7.65 -17.57
CA ASN A 163 -30.29 -8.69 -18.57
C ASN A 163 -30.01 -10.06 -17.95
N ASN A 164 -30.78 -11.06 -18.36
CA ASN A 164 -30.71 -12.41 -17.80
C ASN A 164 -29.36 -13.09 -18.09
N GLY A 165 -28.73 -12.77 -19.22
CA GLY A 165 -27.40 -13.24 -19.59
C GLY A 165 -26.36 -12.13 -19.58
N THR A 166 -25.70 -11.88 -20.70
CA THR A 166 -24.61 -10.90 -20.78
C THR A 166 -25.11 -9.51 -21.18
N GLY A 167 -24.60 -8.46 -20.56
CA GLY A 167 -24.97 -7.09 -20.91
C GLY A 167 -24.52 -6.69 -22.32
N ILE A 168 -23.21 -6.80 -22.60
CA ILE A 168 -22.65 -6.53 -23.94
C ILE A 168 -21.74 -7.68 -24.38
N VAL A 169 -21.97 -8.20 -25.58
CA VAL A 169 -21.17 -9.29 -26.17
C VAL A 169 -20.59 -8.87 -27.52
N LEU A 170 -19.27 -9.00 -27.65
CA LEU A 170 -18.53 -8.93 -28.89
C LEU A 170 -18.04 -10.33 -29.23
N SER A 171 -18.46 -10.87 -30.37
CA SER A 171 -18.03 -12.18 -30.85
C SER A 171 -17.39 -12.05 -32.22
N SER A 172 -16.17 -12.56 -32.38
CA SER A 172 -15.42 -12.49 -33.65
C SER A 172 -15.38 -11.07 -34.24
N SER A 173 -15.28 -10.07 -33.37
CA SER A 173 -15.42 -8.65 -33.73
C SER A 173 -14.09 -7.91 -33.59
N THR A 174 -13.90 -6.82 -34.34
CA THR A 174 -12.60 -6.16 -34.45
C THR A 174 -12.71 -4.64 -34.36
N GLY A 175 -11.80 -4.01 -33.62
CA GLY A 175 -11.70 -2.55 -33.61
C GLY A 175 -12.93 -1.82 -33.06
N ILE A 176 -13.60 -2.39 -32.04
CA ILE A 176 -14.83 -1.79 -31.50
C ILE A 176 -14.49 -0.80 -30.38
N ALA A 177 -15.07 0.40 -30.44
CA ALA A 177 -14.99 1.39 -29.39
C ALA A 177 -16.19 1.27 -28.43
N LEU A 178 -15.92 0.99 -27.16
CA LEU A 178 -16.92 0.97 -26.09
C LEU A 178 -16.57 2.08 -25.12
N HIS A 179 -17.40 3.11 -25.01
CA HIS A 179 -17.15 4.17 -24.04
C HIS A 179 -18.37 4.64 -23.25
N ASN A 180 -18.18 4.89 -21.96
CA ASN A 180 -19.22 5.36 -21.04
C ASN A 180 -20.46 4.44 -20.95
N ASN A 181 -20.35 3.15 -21.23
CA ASN A 181 -21.49 2.24 -21.11
C ASN A 181 -21.64 1.76 -19.66
N ASN A 182 -22.89 1.67 -19.19
CA ASN A 182 -23.24 1.05 -17.92
C ASN A 182 -23.82 -0.35 -18.16
N VAL A 183 -23.13 -1.37 -17.66
CA VAL A 183 -23.36 -2.79 -17.95
C VAL A 183 -23.50 -3.58 -16.64
N SER A 184 -24.41 -3.10 -15.78
CA SER A 184 -24.55 -3.56 -14.39
C SER A 184 -25.71 -4.53 -14.16
N GLY A 185 -25.60 -5.42 -13.17
CA GLY A 185 -26.71 -6.27 -12.74
C GLY A 185 -27.10 -7.35 -13.74
N ASN A 186 -26.20 -7.73 -14.65
CA ASN A 186 -26.38 -8.83 -15.59
C ASN A 186 -25.80 -10.13 -15.00
N ASN A 187 -25.91 -11.25 -15.70
CA ASN A 187 -25.11 -12.43 -15.34
C ASN A 187 -23.62 -12.15 -15.56
N LEU A 188 -23.25 -11.73 -16.77
CA LEU A 188 -21.89 -11.30 -17.14
C LEU A 188 -21.97 -9.86 -17.66
N GLY A 189 -21.01 -9.00 -17.33
CA GLY A 189 -21.02 -7.60 -17.80
C GLY A 189 -20.69 -7.47 -19.28
N ILE A 190 -19.41 -7.20 -19.59
CA ILE A 190 -18.90 -7.07 -20.95
C ILE A 190 -18.09 -8.31 -21.31
N HIS A 191 -18.40 -8.94 -22.44
CA HIS A 191 -17.70 -10.14 -22.90
C HIS A 191 -17.16 -9.95 -24.32
N LEU A 192 -15.85 -10.08 -24.48
CA LEU A 192 -15.17 -10.16 -25.77
C LEU A 192 -14.76 -11.61 -26.00
N TYR A 193 -15.28 -12.23 -27.05
CA TYR A 193 -15.01 -13.61 -27.43
C TYR A 193 -14.40 -13.63 -28.83
N ASN A 194 -13.17 -14.16 -28.95
CA ASN A 194 -12.41 -14.19 -30.21
C ASN A 194 -12.37 -12.83 -30.92
N SER A 195 -12.29 -11.73 -30.18
CA SER A 195 -12.40 -10.37 -30.70
C SER A 195 -11.10 -9.60 -30.49
N SER A 196 -10.69 -8.75 -31.42
CA SER A 196 -9.36 -8.12 -31.35
C SER A 196 -9.40 -6.61 -31.46
N GLY A 197 -8.36 -5.96 -30.92
CA GLY A 197 -8.11 -4.52 -31.12
C GLY A 197 -9.22 -3.60 -30.62
N SER A 198 -10.04 -4.02 -29.66
CA SER A 198 -11.14 -3.20 -29.15
C SER A 198 -10.66 -2.23 -28.08
N ASN A 199 -11.28 -1.06 -27.98
CA ASN A 199 -10.96 -0.04 -27.00
C ASN A 199 -12.14 0.19 -26.05
N LEU A 200 -11.95 -0.16 -24.78
CA LEU A 200 -12.94 -0.04 -23.72
C LEU A 200 -12.50 1.10 -22.79
N THR A 201 -13.24 2.21 -22.79
CA THR A 201 -12.91 3.38 -21.98
C THR A 201 -14.07 3.84 -21.10
N ASN A 202 -13.82 4.13 -19.82
CA ASN A 202 -14.84 4.68 -18.91
C ASN A 202 -16.12 3.83 -18.79
N ASN A 203 -16.09 2.52 -19.06
CA ASN A 203 -17.26 1.68 -18.91
C ASN A 203 -17.43 1.25 -17.45
N THR A 204 -18.67 1.03 -17.03
CA THR A 204 -19.03 0.51 -15.71
C THR A 204 -19.67 -0.86 -15.86
N ALA A 205 -19.02 -1.92 -15.40
CA ALA A 205 -19.50 -3.31 -15.42
C ALA A 205 -19.55 -3.87 -13.99
N ASN A 206 -20.46 -3.31 -13.18
CA ASN A 206 -20.55 -3.56 -11.74
C ASN A 206 -21.69 -4.49 -11.36
N SER A 207 -21.56 -5.14 -10.21
CA SER A 207 -22.67 -5.89 -9.58
C SER A 207 -23.31 -6.92 -10.50
N ASN A 208 -22.50 -7.55 -11.36
CA ASN A 208 -22.91 -8.71 -12.15
C ASN A 208 -22.80 -9.99 -11.32
N ASN A 209 -23.59 -11.01 -11.66
CA ASN A 209 -23.62 -12.29 -10.92
C ASN A 209 -22.38 -13.15 -11.16
N ASP A 210 -21.63 -12.87 -12.22
CA ASP A 210 -20.36 -13.49 -12.61
C ASP A 210 -19.31 -12.39 -12.82
N ASP A 211 -18.52 -12.40 -13.90
CA ASP A 211 -17.47 -11.41 -14.12
C ASP A 211 -17.99 -10.03 -14.57
N GLY A 212 -17.20 -8.99 -14.29
CA GLY A 212 -17.45 -7.64 -14.80
C GLY A 212 -17.07 -7.51 -16.27
N ILE A 213 -15.79 -7.69 -16.60
CA ILE A 213 -15.26 -7.62 -17.97
C ILE A 213 -14.45 -8.90 -18.25
N HIS A 214 -14.81 -9.63 -19.29
CA HIS A 214 -14.16 -10.89 -19.67
C HIS A 214 -13.68 -10.84 -21.12
N LEU A 215 -12.38 -11.03 -21.33
CA LEU A 215 -11.75 -11.19 -22.64
C LEU A 215 -11.32 -12.65 -22.81
N TYR A 216 -11.91 -13.35 -23.78
CA TYR A 216 -11.59 -14.72 -24.12
C TYR A 216 -10.99 -14.78 -25.52
N SER A 217 -9.73 -15.22 -25.63
CA SER A 217 -8.97 -15.31 -26.88
C SER A 217 -9.04 -14.01 -27.70
N SER A 218 -8.90 -12.87 -27.01
CA SER A 218 -9.25 -11.56 -27.54
C SER A 218 -8.07 -10.57 -27.50
N PRO A 219 -7.06 -10.74 -28.38
CA PRO A 219 -5.77 -10.07 -28.27
C PRO A 219 -5.81 -8.58 -28.67
N GLY A 220 -4.80 -7.84 -28.21
CA GLY A 220 -4.52 -6.47 -28.67
C GLY A 220 -5.55 -5.42 -28.27
N SER A 221 -6.43 -5.72 -27.32
CA SER A 221 -7.45 -4.77 -26.84
C SER A 221 -6.90 -3.87 -25.72
N SER A 222 -7.44 -2.66 -25.60
CA SER A 222 -7.09 -1.69 -24.56
C SER A 222 -8.28 -1.41 -23.66
N LEU A 223 -8.08 -1.48 -22.34
CA LEU A 223 -9.07 -1.15 -21.32
C LEU A 223 -8.51 -0.03 -20.45
N SER A 224 -9.11 1.15 -20.50
CA SER A 224 -8.69 2.29 -19.68
C SER A 224 -9.83 2.90 -18.86
N ASN A 225 -9.58 3.21 -17.59
CA ASN A 225 -10.53 3.91 -16.71
C ASN A 225 -11.88 3.19 -16.55
N ASN A 226 -11.94 1.87 -16.75
CA ASN A 226 -13.18 1.11 -16.55
C ASN A 226 -13.34 0.77 -15.07
N THR A 227 -14.59 0.67 -14.63
CA THR A 227 -14.95 0.16 -13.29
C THR A 227 -15.63 -1.19 -13.44
N ALA A 228 -15.04 -2.24 -12.88
CA ALA A 228 -15.56 -3.60 -12.86
C ALA A 228 -15.56 -4.11 -11.41
N ALA A 229 -16.44 -3.53 -10.60
CA ALA A 229 -16.45 -3.64 -9.15
C ALA A 229 -17.71 -4.32 -8.61
N LEU A 230 -17.61 -4.87 -7.41
CA LEU A 230 -18.74 -5.48 -6.68
C LEU A 230 -19.43 -6.62 -7.44
N ASN A 231 -18.72 -7.29 -8.35
CA ASN A 231 -19.22 -8.46 -9.05
C ASN A 231 -19.09 -9.71 -8.17
N ASN A 232 -19.98 -10.69 -8.38
CA ASN A 232 -19.93 -11.94 -7.65
C ASN A 232 -18.86 -12.91 -8.20
N GLY A 233 -18.41 -12.71 -9.44
CA GLY A 233 -17.21 -13.34 -10.01
C GLY A 233 -15.96 -12.46 -9.86
N THR A 234 -15.19 -12.35 -10.95
CA THR A 234 -13.96 -11.54 -11.04
C THR A 234 -14.26 -10.16 -11.64
N GLY A 235 -13.48 -9.14 -11.26
CA GLY A 235 -13.61 -7.82 -11.89
C GLY A 235 -13.26 -7.86 -13.38
N ILE A 236 -11.99 -8.15 -13.70
CA ILE A 236 -11.48 -8.20 -15.07
C ILE A 236 -10.76 -9.53 -15.31
N VAL A 237 -11.18 -10.28 -16.35
CA VAL A 237 -10.59 -11.55 -16.75
C VAL A 237 -9.98 -11.45 -18.13
N LEU A 238 -8.71 -11.87 -18.24
CA LEU A 238 -8.02 -12.11 -19.50
C LEU A 238 -7.75 -13.61 -19.62
N PHE A 239 -8.44 -14.28 -20.52
CA PHE A 239 -8.22 -15.70 -20.84
C PHE A 239 -7.65 -15.81 -22.25
N ALA A 240 -6.49 -16.45 -22.38
CA ALA A 240 -5.79 -16.62 -23.66
C ALA A 240 -5.67 -15.32 -24.49
N SER A 241 -5.55 -14.17 -23.82
CA SER A 241 -5.59 -12.84 -24.44
C SER A 241 -4.26 -12.13 -24.21
N THR A 242 -3.53 -11.87 -25.29
CA THR A 242 -2.17 -11.29 -25.25
C THR A 242 -2.15 -9.88 -25.81
N GLY A 243 -1.12 -9.10 -25.47
CA GLY A 243 -0.97 -7.72 -25.94
C GLY A 243 -2.06 -6.78 -25.42
N ILE A 244 -2.65 -7.08 -24.27
CA ILE A 244 -3.67 -6.28 -23.61
C ILE A 244 -3.03 -5.16 -22.80
N ALA A 245 -3.61 -3.98 -22.91
CA ALA A 245 -3.26 -2.82 -22.11
C ALA A 245 -4.37 -2.53 -21.10
N LEU A 246 -4.14 -2.78 -19.81
CA LEU A 246 -5.03 -2.42 -18.71
C LEU A 246 -4.47 -1.19 -17.99
N HIS A 247 -5.12 -0.03 -18.14
CA HIS A 247 -4.68 1.23 -17.55
C HIS A 247 -5.74 1.86 -16.64
N ASN A 248 -5.39 2.21 -15.40
CA ASN A 248 -6.27 2.98 -14.51
C ASN A 248 -7.67 2.36 -14.29
N ASN A 249 -7.80 1.03 -14.39
CA ASN A 249 -9.08 0.37 -14.14
C ASN A 249 -9.28 0.12 -12.64
N ASN A 250 -10.54 0.13 -12.21
CA ASN A 250 -10.94 -0.21 -10.86
C ASN A 250 -11.71 -1.54 -10.84
N ALA A 251 -11.06 -2.59 -10.35
CA ALA A 251 -11.59 -3.93 -10.19
C ALA A 251 -11.72 -4.32 -8.70
N SER A 252 -12.33 -3.45 -7.89
CA SER A 252 -12.39 -3.60 -6.44
C SER A 252 -13.69 -4.24 -5.92
N GLY A 253 -13.61 -4.89 -4.76
CA GLY A 253 -14.77 -5.38 -4.01
C GLY A 253 -15.51 -6.55 -4.68
N ASN A 254 -14.87 -7.27 -5.60
CA ASN A 254 -15.43 -8.47 -6.22
C ASN A 254 -15.30 -9.67 -5.26
N ASN A 255 -16.21 -10.63 -5.36
CA ASN A 255 -16.22 -11.77 -4.44
C ASN A 255 -15.09 -12.77 -4.70
N ASN A 256 -14.54 -12.82 -5.93
CA ASN A 256 -13.40 -13.64 -6.28
C ASN A 256 -12.13 -12.80 -6.51
N LEU A 257 -11.66 -12.64 -7.75
CA LEU A 257 -10.43 -11.92 -8.06
C LEU A 257 -10.74 -10.47 -8.49
N GLY A 258 -9.79 -9.57 -8.29
CA GLY A 258 -9.84 -8.25 -8.93
C GLY A 258 -9.52 -8.35 -10.41
N ILE A 259 -8.27 -8.70 -10.72
CA ILE A 259 -7.76 -8.87 -12.09
C ILE A 259 -7.15 -10.27 -12.21
N TYR A 260 -7.61 -11.03 -13.21
CA TYR A 260 -7.14 -12.40 -13.45
C TYR A 260 -6.62 -12.58 -14.87
N LEU A 261 -5.38 -13.05 -14.99
CA LEU A 261 -4.74 -13.41 -16.24
C LEU A 261 -4.54 -14.93 -16.27
N GLN A 262 -5.19 -15.60 -17.21
CA GLN A 262 -5.02 -17.02 -17.45
C GLN A 262 -4.50 -17.27 -18.86
N LEU A 263 -3.34 -17.94 -18.97
CA LEU A 263 -2.71 -18.25 -20.26
C LEU A 263 -2.53 -16.99 -21.14
N SER A 264 -2.29 -15.84 -20.49
CA SER A 264 -2.40 -14.50 -21.09
C SER A 264 -1.09 -13.76 -20.89
N SER A 265 -0.10 -14.10 -21.72
CA SER A 265 1.26 -13.54 -21.67
C SER A 265 1.35 -12.19 -22.40
N SER A 266 2.44 -11.45 -22.15
CA SER A 266 2.75 -10.18 -22.85
C SER A 266 1.67 -9.11 -22.70
N ASN A 267 1.20 -8.90 -21.47
CA ASN A 267 0.20 -7.90 -21.13
C ASN A 267 0.77 -6.80 -20.22
N ASN A 268 0.27 -5.57 -20.39
CA ASN A 268 0.64 -4.41 -19.60
C ASN A 268 -0.50 -4.05 -18.65
N ILE A 269 -0.26 -4.17 -17.34
CA ILE A 269 -1.23 -3.89 -16.28
C ILE A 269 -0.66 -2.73 -15.47
N ILE A 270 -1.14 -1.53 -15.72
CA ILE A 270 -0.53 -0.30 -15.21
C ILE A 270 -1.56 0.56 -14.46
N SER A 271 -1.21 0.98 -13.25
CA SER A 271 -2.02 1.90 -12.42
C SER A 271 -3.44 1.41 -12.11
N ASN A 272 -3.67 0.10 -12.08
CA ASN A 272 -4.99 -0.46 -11.76
C ASN A 272 -5.18 -0.62 -10.25
N ILE A 273 -6.44 -0.60 -9.82
CA ILE A 273 -6.85 -0.81 -8.44
C ILE A 273 -7.64 -2.12 -8.35
N ALA A 274 -7.16 -3.06 -7.55
CA ALA A 274 -7.73 -4.39 -7.32
C ALA A 274 -7.85 -4.67 -5.81
N ASN A 275 -8.58 -3.80 -5.10
CA ASN A 275 -8.68 -3.83 -3.64
C ASN A 275 -9.93 -4.58 -3.14
N ASP A 276 -9.90 -5.01 -1.87
CA ASP A 276 -11.04 -5.59 -1.17
C ASP A 276 -11.69 -6.81 -1.90
N ASN A 277 -10.91 -7.52 -2.73
CA ASN A 277 -11.31 -8.77 -3.38
C ASN A 277 -10.92 -9.99 -2.52
N ASN A 278 -11.17 -11.22 -2.99
CA ASN A 278 -10.51 -12.39 -2.38
C ASN A 278 -9.01 -12.38 -2.69
N PHE A 279 -8.67 -12.34 -3.98
CA PHE A 279 -7.31 -12.11 -4.48
C PHE A 279 -7.27 -10.81 -5.29
N GLY A 280 -6.20 -10.03 -5.17
CA GLY A 280 -6.08 -8.77 -5.91
C GLY A 280 -5.82 -8.98 -7.40
N ILE A 281 -4.56 -9.21 -7.76
CA ILE A 281 -4.09 -9.48 -9.13
C ILE A 281 -3.50 -10.88 -9.18
N TYR A 282 -3.95 -11.71 -10.12
CA TYR A 282 -3.51 -13.10 -10.22
C TYR A 282 -3.09 -13.44 -11.65
N LEU A 283 -1.84 -13.88 -11.81
CA LEU A 283 -1.28 -14.37 -13.05
C LEU A 283 -1.14 -15.90 -12.97
N TYR A 284 -1.83 -16.62 -13.84
CA TYR A 284 -1.75 -18.06 -14.00
C TYR A 284 -1.23 -18.40 -15.41
N ASN A 285 -0.07 -19.04 -15.49
CA ASN A 285 0.59 -19.37 -16.75
C ASN A 285 0.71 -18.16 -17.69
N SER A 286 1.08 -16.99 -17.15
CA SER A 286 1.07 -15.71 -17.85
C SER A 286 2.43 -15.03 -17.67
N SER A 287 3.26 -15.06 -18.70
CA SER A 287 4.66 -14.65 -18.65
C SER A 287 4.91 -13.37 -19.47
N ASN A 288 6.09 -12.77 -19.33
CA ASN A 288 6.51 -11.61 -20.13
C ASN A 288 5.60 -10.37 -19.99
N GLY A 289 4.90 -10.21 -18.87
CA GLY A 289 4.02 -9.09 -18.58
C GLY A 289 4.70 -7.98 -17.76
N ILE A 290 4.12 -6.78 -17.83
CA ILE A 290 4.50 -5.64 -17.00
C ILE A 290 3.35 -5.33 -16.05
N LEU A 291 3.62 -5.33 -14.75
CA LEU A 291 2.74 -4.87 -13.70
C LEU A 291 3.39 -3.64 -13.06
N ALA A 292 2.90 -2.44 -13.35
CA ALA A 292 3.46 -1.22 -12.79
C ALA A 292 2.41 -0.36 -12.07
N ASP A 293 2.78 0.23 -10.93
CA ASP A 293 1.96 1.21 -10.22
C ASP A 293 0.57 0.70 -9.78
N ASN A 294 0.36 -0.62 -9.71
CA ASN A 294 -0.94 -1.17 -9.33
C ASN A 294 -1.10 -1.18 -7.82
N THR A 295 -2.34 -1.04 -7.36
CA THR A 295 -2.71 -1.22 -5.96
C THR A 295 -3.59 -2.46 -5.83
N ALA A 296 -3.09 -3.47 -5.12
CA ALA A 296 -3.77 -4.73 -4.80
C ALA A 296 -3.77 -4.94 -3.29
N ALA A 297 -4.49 -4.06 -2.59
CA ALA A 297 -4.46 -3.94 -1.13
C ALA A 297 -5.76 -4.40 -0.46
N LEU A 298 -5.66 -4.73 0.82
CA LEU A 298 -6.82 -5.06 1.67
C LEU A 298 -7.66 -6.26 1.16
N ASN A 299 -7.06 -7.16 0.39
CA ASN A 299 -7.72 -8.37 -0.10
C ASN A 299 -7.86 -9.42 1.02
N LYS A 300 -8.87 -10.28 0.89
CA LYS A 300 -9.20 -11.30 1.89
C LYS A 300 -8.21 -12.47 1.91
N ASP A 301 -7.36 -12.59 0.90
CA ASP A 301 -6.26 -13.53 0.81
C ASP A 301 -4.98 -12.79 0.36
N ILE A 302 -4.43 -13.06 -0.84
CA ILE A 302 -3.16 -12.50 -1.33
C ILE A 302 -3.40 -11.26 -2.21
N GLY A 303 -2.48 -10.28 -2.13
CA GLY A 303 -2.48 -9.09 -2.98
C GLY A 303 -2.16 -9.39 -4.45
N ILE A 304 -0.94 -9.82 -4.74
CA ILE A 304 -0.47 -10.15 -6.10
C ILE A 304 0.08 -11.59 -6.13
N VAL A 305 -0.43 -12.41 -7.04
CA VAL A 305 -0.01 -13.81 -7.22
C VAL A 305 0.56 -14.03 -8.60
N LEU A 306 1.74 -14.64 -8.67
CA LEU A 306 2.32 -15.22 -9.89
C LEU A 306 2.39 -16.73 -9.70
N PHE A 307 1.60 -17.47 -10.47
CA PHE A 307 1.59 -18.93 -10.50
C PHE A 307 2.07 -19.43 -11.86
N ASN A 308 3.16 -20.20 -11.87
CA ASN A 308 3.84 -20.71 -13.06
C ASN A 308 4.00 -19.63 -14.15
N SER A 309 4.43 -18.43 -13.74
CA SER A 309 4.45 -17.22 -14.53
C SER A 309 5.85 -16.60 -14.45
N ARG A 310 6.55 -16.52 -15.58
CA ARG A 310 7.97 -16.17 -15.64
C ARG A 310 8.21 -14.87 -16.39
N ASP A 311 9.41 -14.33 -16.24
CA ASP A 311 9.88 -13.20 -17.05
C ASP A 311 8.98 -11.95 -16.93
N ASN A 312 8.28 -11.78 -15.80
CA ASN A 312 7.44 -10.61 -15.54
C ASN A 312 8.20 -9.52 -14.79
N ILE A 313 7.83 -8.27 -15.05
CA ILE A 313 8.33 -7.09 -14.35
C ILE A 313 7.23 -6.54 -13.46
N LEU A 314 7.45 -6.54 -12.14
CA LEU A 314 6.61 -5.90 -11.14
C LEU A 314 7.35 -4.67 -10.63
N HIS A 315 6.87 -3.48 -10.94
CA HIS A 315 7.51 -2.23 -10.53
C HIS A 315 6.54 -1.32 -9.77
N ASN A 316 6.95 -0.80 -8.61
CA ASN A 316 6.17 0.18 -7.85
C ASN A 316 4.72 -0.26 -7.53
N ASN A 317 4.51 -1.55 -7.28
CA ASN A 317 3.18 -2.05 -6.92
C ASN A 317 2.96 -1.97 -5.40
N ASN A 318 1.74 -1.69 -4.98
CA ASN A 318 1.33 -1.70 -3.58
C ASN A 318 0.41 -2.90 -3.29
N ALA A 319 0.93 -3.89 -2.60
CA ALA A 319 0.24 -5.11 -2.16
C ALA A 319 0.18 -5.17 -0.62
N SER A 320 -0.29 -4.11 0.02
CA SER A 320 -0.29 -3.98 1.49
C SER A 320 -1.63 -4.32 2.13
N GLY A 321 -1.60 -4.73 3.41
CA GLY A 321 -2.78 -4.91 4.24
C GLY A 321 -3.65 -6.12 3.86
N ASN A 322 -3.10 -7.08 3.14
CA ASN A 322 -3.81 -8.30 2.75
C ASN A 322 -3.87 -9.31 3.91
N ASN A 323 -4.83 -10.22 3.87
CA ASN A 323 -5.07 -11.21 4.93
C ASN A 323 -4.16 -12.45 4.84
N ASN A 324 -3.35 -12.56 3.79
CA ASN A 324 -2.28 -13.53 3.64
C ASN A 324 -1.01 -12.77 3.20
N SER A 325 -0.29 -13.20 2.16
CA SER A 325 0.89 -12.52 1.66
C SER A 325 0.57 -11.26 0.85
N GLY A 326 1.52 -10.33 0.78
CA GLY A 326 1.42 -9.20 -0.15
C GLY A 326 1.66 -9.66 -1.60
N ILE A 327 2.87 -10.15 -1.88
CA ILE A 327 3.28 -10.67 -3.19
C ILE A 327 3.69 -12.14 -3.04
N HIS A 328 3.10 -13.03 -3.85
CA HIS A 328 3.36 -14.46 -3.80
C HIS A 328 3.80 -14.99 -5.17
N LEU A 329 4.95 -15.65 -5.21
CA LEU A 329 5.48 -16.33 -6.39
C LEU A 329 5.52 -17.84 -6.15
N GLU A 330 4.81 -18.59 -6.99
CA GLU A 330 4.76 -20.05 -6.95
C GLU A 330 5.15 -20.62 -8.32
N TYR A 331 6.21 -21.44 -8.36
CA TYR A 331 6.80 -21.99 -9.60
C TYR A 331 7.14 -20.91 -10.66
N SER A 332 7.47 -19.71 -10.20
CA SER A 332 7.52 -18.48 -11.01
C SER A 332 8.91 -17.88 -10.98
N SER A 333 9.82 -18.48 -11.75
CA SER A 333 11.22 -18.04 -11.88
C SER A 333 11.40 -16.84 -12.82
N ASN A 334 12.59 -16.22 -12.78
CA ASN A 334 13.01 -15.14 -13.67
C ASN A 334 12.13 -13.87 -13.62
N ASN A 335 11.55 -13.55 -12.46
CA ASN A 335 10.75 -12.33 -12.32
C ASN A 335 11.59 -11.19 -11.73
N ASN A 336 11.26 -9.96 -12.08
CA ASN A 336 11.91 -8.76 -11.54
C ASN A 336 10.90 -7.93 -10.74
N ILE A 337 11.05 -7.90 -9.42
CA ILE A 337 10.16 -7.21 -8.48
C ILE A 337 10.94 -6.07 -7.85
N THR A 338 10.60 -4.84 -8.23
CA THR A 338 11.33 -3.64 -7.83
C THR A 338 10.43 -2.58 -7.24
N SER A 339 10.96 -1.82 -6.29
CA SER A 339 10.32 -0.63 -5.70
C SER A 339 8.89 -0.87 -5.19
N SER A 340 8.53 -2.12 -4.92
CA SER A 340 7.17 -2.52 -4.56
C SER A 340 7.01 -2.54 -3.04
N THR A 341 5.79 -2.26 -2.58
CA THR A 341 5.43 -2.21 -1.16
C THR A 341 4.49 -3.37 -0.81
N ALA A 342 4.87 -4.20 0.15
CA ALA A 342 4.12 -5.34 0.64
C ALA A 342 4.08 -5.31 2.18
N ASN A 343 3.46 -4.26 2.74
CA ASN A 343 3.45 -4.00 4.17
C ASN A 343 2.17 -4.46 4.86
N ASP A 344 2.22 -4.59 6.19
CA ASP A 344 1.05 -4.80 7.04
C ASP A 344 0.19 -6.02 6.65
N ASN A 345 0.79 -7.01 5.99
CA ASN A 345 0.11 -8.23 5.58
C ASN A 345 -0.02 -9.19 6.77
N SER A 346 -1.09 -10.01 6.77
CA SER A 346 -1.39 -10.89 7.90
C SER A 346 -0.57 -12.17 7.93
N ASP A 347 0.24 -12.41 6.91
CA ASP A 347 1.29 -13.42 6.89
C ASP A 347 2.62 -12.77 6.45
N ASP A 348 3.20 -13.19 5.34
CA ASP A 348 4.45 -12.66 4.80
C ASP A 348 4.27 -11.41 3.92
N GLY A 349 5.32 -10.59 3.80
CA GLY A 349 5.32 -9.50 2.81
C GLY A 349 5.44 -10.04 1.38
N ILE A 350 6.58 -10.68 1.09
CA ILE A 350 6.88 -11.30 -0.19
C ILE A 350 7.27 -12.77 0.03
N TYR A 351 6.55 -13.69 -0.60
CA TYR A 351 6.74 -15.12 -0.43
C TYR A 351 7.08 -15.81 -1.75
N LEU A 352 8.14 -16.62 -1.76
CA LEU A 352 8.57 -17.41 -2.90
C LEU A 352 8.51 -18.90 -2.56
N TYR A 353 7.89 -19.67 -3.45
CA TYR A 353 7.89 -21.12 -3.43
C TYR A 353 8.33 -21.68 -4.79
N ASN A 354 9.39 -22.48 -4.81
CA ASN A 354 9.95 -23.07 -6.03
C ASN A 354 10.20 -22.03 -7.15
N SER A 355 10.66 -20.83 -6.78
CA SER A 355 10.81 -19.70 -7.69
C SER A 355 12.25 -19.19 -7.64
N SER A 356 12.98 -19.40 -8.74
CA SER A 356 14.42 -19.19 -8.79
C SER A 356 14.82 -18.04 -9.72
N SER A 357 16.07 -17.61 -9.65
CA SER A 357 16.66 -16.68 -10.63
C SER A 357 15.89 -15.35 -10.78
N SER A 358 15.26 -14.89 -9.72
CA SER A 358 14.46 -13.65 -9.68
C SER A 358 15.20 -12.54 -8.93
N ILE A 359 14.84 -11.29 -9.24
CA ILE A 359 15.42 -10.08 -8.64
C ILE A 359 14.37 -9.40 -7.76
N PHE A 360 14.78 -9.05 -6.54
CA PHE A 360 14.00 -8.28 -5.57
C PHE A 360 14.84 -7.07 -5.17
N ALA A 361 14.51 -5.90 -5.72
CA ALA A 361 15.30 -4.68 -5.54
C ALA A 361 14.47 -3.53 -4.93
N ASP A 362 15.02 -2.84 -3.93
CA ASP A 362 14.44 -1.60 -3.40
C ASP A 362 12.98 -1.75 -2.92
N ASN A 363 12.55 -2.96 -2.55
CA ASN A 363 11.19 -3.22 -2.07
C ASN A 363 11.08 -2.92 -0.57
N THR A 364 9.86 -2.61 -0.13
CA THR A 364 9.53 -2.51 1.30
C THR A 364 8.54 -3.60 1.66
N ALA A 365 8.94 -4.50 2.57
CA ALA A 365 8.11 -5.58 3.11
C ALA A 365 8.21 -5.56 4.64
N ALA A 366 7.58 -4.55 5.24
CA ALA A 366 7.65 -4.22 6.65
C ALA A 366 6.30 -4.40 7.37
N LEU A 367 6.33 -4.52 8.70
CA LEU A 367 5.14 -4.60 9.55
C LEU A 367 4.23 -5.81 9.27
N ASN A 368 4.75 -6.85 8.62
CA ASN A 368 4.01 -8.08 8.36
C ASN A 368 3.92 -8.96 9.62
N LYS A 369 2.86 -9.78 9.71
CA LYS A 369 2.60 -10.61 10.92
C LYS A 369 3.43 -11.89 10.99
N ASP A 370 4.05 -12.32 9.89
CA ASP A 370 5.16 -13.28 9.91
C ASP A 370 6.45 -12.62 9.38
N THR A 371 6.91 -12.98 8.19
CA THR A 371 8.24 -12.60 7.68
C THR A 371 8.16 -11.51 6.61
N GLY A 372 9.19 -10.67 6.50
CA GLY A 372 9.28 -9.69 5.41
C GLY A 372 9.38 -10.36 4.04
N ILE A 373 10.47 -11.10 3.81
CA ILE A 373 10.70 -11.87 2.57
C ILE A 373 11.05 -13.33 2.88
N VAL A 374 10.36 -14.28 2.26
CA VAL A 374 10.59 -15.73 2.41
C VAL A 374 10.99 -16.38 1.10
N LEU A 375 12.06 -17.17 1.12
CA LEU A 375 12.50 -18.02 0.02
C LEU A 375 12.39 -19.49 0.44
N PHE A 376 11.43 -20.21 -0.13
CA PHE A 376 11.25 -21.65 0.08
C PHE A 376 11.61 -22.43 -1.18
N ASN A 377 12.62 -23.31 -1.08
CA ASN A 377 13.16 -24.09 -2.20
C ASN A 377 13.41 -23.22 -3.45
N SER A 378 14.00 -22.05 -3.22
CA SER A 378 14.10 -20.96 -4.19
C SER A 378 15.55 -20.51 -4.25
N ARG A 379 16.21 -20.75 -5.39
CA ARG A 379 17.65 -20.62 -5.55
C ARG A 379 18.03 -19.53 -6.55
N ASP A 380 19.29 -19.15 -6.51
CA ASP A 380 19.90 -18.25 -7.51
C ASP A 380 19.19 -16.87 -7.60
N ASN A 381 18.48 -16.43 -6.54
CA ASN A 381 17.79 -15.15 -6.50
C ASN A 381 18.70 -14.03 -5.98
N ILE A 382 18.39 -12.79 -6.37
CA ILE A 382 19.10 -11.59 -5.90
C ILE A 382 18.13 -10.73 -5.10
N LEU A 383 18.42 -10.53 -3.82
CA LEU A 383 17.69 -9.64 -2.93
C LEU A 383 18.63 -8.48 -2.59
N HIS A 384 18.35 -7.27 -3.10
CA HIS A 384 19.17 -6.11 -2.77
C HIS A 384 18.40 -4.84 -2.41
N ASN A 385 18.95 -4.06 -1.48
CA ASN A 385 18.39 -2.77 -1.04
C ASN A 385 16.94 -2.86 -0.51
N ASN A 386 16.47 -4.03 -0.06
CA ASN A 386 15.12 -4.16 0.44
C ASN A 386 15.05 -3.73 1.91
N ASN A 387 13.95 -3.07 2.28
CA ASN A 387 13.60 -2.79 3.67
C ASN A 387 12.59 -3.83 4.18
N VAL A 388 13.04 -4.71 5.06
CA VAL A 388 12.30 -5.83 5.64
C VAL A 388 12.27 -5.72 7.17
N SER A 389 12.06 -4.50 7.66
CA SER A 389 12.09 -4.18 9.09
C SER A 389 10.72 -4.31 9.75
N TYR A 390 10.70 -4.41 11.08
CA TYR A 390 9.47 -4.38 11.90
C TYR A 390 8.48 -5.53 11.64
N ASN A 391 8.93 -6.66 11.10
CA ASN A 391 8.09 -7.84 10.94
C ASN A 391 8.00 -8.63 12.25
N ASN A 392 6.89 -9.33 12.44
CA ASN A 392 6.62 -10.04 13.70
C ASN A 392 7.38 -11.38 13.82
N ASN A 393 8.03 -11.83 12.77
CA ASN A 393 9.01 -12.91 12.80
C ASN A 393 10.34 -12.43 12.21
N SER A 394 10.75 -12.93 11.04
CA SER A 394 12.05 -12.60 10.48
C SER A 394 11.98 -11.45 9.46
N GLY A 395 13.09 -10.77 9.21
CA GLY A 395 13.18 -9.85 8.08
C GLY A 395 13.27 -10.63 6.76
N ILE A 396 14.31 -11.46 6.63
CA ILE A 396 14.53 -12.35 5.48
C ILE A 396 14.68 -13.79 6.00
N ARG A 397 14.00 -14.75 5.37
CA ARG A 397 14.06 -16.18 5.73
C ARG A 397 14.29 -17.06 4.51
N LEU A 398 15.37 -17.84 4.50
CA LEU A 398 15.67 -18.85 3.49
C LEU A 398 15.47 -20.25 4.08
N GLN A 399 14.74 -21.10 3.36
CA GLN A 399 14.38 -22.45 3.82
C GLN A 399 14.43 -23.50 2.72
N SER A 400 14.73 -24.74 3.12
CA SER A 400 14.52 -25.94 2.30
C SER A 400 15.25 -25.90 0.96
N SER A 401 16.59 -25.84 1.00
CA SER A 401 17.46 -25.80 -0.18
C SER A 401 17.34 -24.52 -1.02
N SER A 402 17.02 -23.40 -0.38
CA SER A 402 17.12 -22.06 -0.99
C SER A 402 18.59 -21.66 -1.10
N ASN A 403 19.28 -22.24 -2.08
CA ASN A 403 20.73 -22.17 -2.22
C ASN A 403 21.17 -21.07 -3.18
N ASN A 404 22.44 -20.65 -3.08
CA ASN A 404 23.10 -19.76 -4.04
C ASN A 404 22.40 -18.40 -4.25
N ASN A 405 21.66 -17.91 -3.26
CA ASN A 405 21.04 -16.59 -3.32
C ASN A 405 22.04 -15.50 -2.91
N ASN A 406 21.88 -14.31 -3.49
CA ASN A 406 22.69 -13.14 -3.16
C ASN A 406 21.83 -12.11 -2.41
N ILE A 407 22.10 -11.95 -1.11
CA ILE A 407 21.38 -11.07 -0.19
C ILE A 407 22.30 -9.90 0.13
N THR A 408 22.07 -8.74 -0.48
CA THR A 408 22.98 -7.59 -0.40
C THR A 408 22.32 -6.30 0.03
N ASN A 409 22.96 -5.52 0.90
CA ASN A 409 22.50 -4.16 1.24
C ASN A 409 21.04 -4.07 1.72
N ASN A 410 20.49 -5.15 2.32
CA ASN A 410 19.13 -5.13 2.85
C ASN A 410 19.12 -4.62 4.29
N THR A 411 18.02 -3.96 4.67
CA THR A 411 17.78 -3.47 6.04
C THR A 411 16.71 -4.32 6.71
N ALA A 412 17.10 -5.17 7.65
CA ALA A 412 16.27 -6.13 8.37
C ALA A 412 16.27 -5.83 9.88
N ASN A 413 15.89 -4.61 10.25
CA ASN A 413 15.98 -4.12 11.62
C ASN A 413 14.68 -4.36 12.40
N LEU A 414 14.79 -4.42 13.73
CA LEU A 414 13.65 -4.29 14.64
C LEU A 414 12.54 -5.32 14.39
N ASN A 415 12.90 -6.52 13.94
CA ASN A 415 11.98 -7.63 13.79
C ASN A 415 11.81 -8.37 15.13
N ASN A 416 10.60 -8.89 15.38
CA ASN A 416 10.30 -9.60 16.62
C ASN A 416 10.92 -11.01 16.68
N GLY A 417 11.52 -11.48 15.58
CA GLY A 417 12.32 -12.68 15.46
C GLY A 417 13.76 -12.34 15.08
N ILE A 418 14.22 -12.88 13.95
CA ILE A 418 15.62 -12.80 13.47
C ILE A 418 15.70 -11.80 12.31
N GLY A 419 16.80 -11.06 12.18
CA GLY A 419 17.03 -10.21 11.01
C GLY A 419 17.05 -11.01 9.70
N ILE A 420 18.08 -11.84 9.53
CA ILE A 420 18.28 -12.73 8.38
C ILE A 420 18.49 -14.15 8.89
N ALA A 421 17.61 -15.08 8.48
CA ALA A 421 17.62 -16.47 8.93
C ALA A 421 17.77 -17.45 7.77
N LEU A 422 18.68 -18.42 7.90
CA LEU A 422 18.93 -19.47 6.92
C LEU A 422 18.74 -20.84 7.56
N PHE A 423 17.84 -21.64 6.98
CA PHE A 423 17.55 -23.00 7.41
C PHE A 423 17.74 -23.97 6.24
N SER A 424 18.62 -24.96 6.40
CA SER A 424 18.91 -25.97 5.36
C SER A 424 19.15 -25.34 3.98
N SER A 425 19.92 -24.25 3.95
CA SER A 425 20.15 -23.43 2.77
C SER A 425 21.65 -23.08 2.70
N SER A 426 22.28 -23.38 1.56
CA SER A 426 23.73 -23.39 1.40
C SER A 426 24.21 -22.56 0.21
N GLY A 427 25.47 -22.14 0.25
CA GLY A 427 26.09 -21.40 -0.85
C GLY A 427 25.57 -19.97 -1.02
N ASN A 428 24.86 -19.42 -0.04
CA ASN A 428 24.31 -18.07 -0.12
C ASN A 428 25.38 -17.02 0.23
N ASN A 429 25.28 -15.86 -0.43
CA ASN A 429 26.12 -14.70 -0.15
C ASN A 429 25.31 -13.63 0.58
N ILE A 430 25.74 -13.25 1.78
CA ILE A 430 25.11 -12.25 2.66
C ILE A 430 26.10 -11.10 2.82
N THR A 431 25.97 -10.03 2.04
CA THR A 431 26.99 -8.95 2.03
C THR A 431 26.38 -7.55 2.22
N GLY A 432 26.96 -6.72 3.09
CA GLY A 432 26.55 -5.32 3.22
C GLY A 432 25.18 -5.12 3.88
N ASN A 433 24.58 -6.13 4.51
CA ASN A 433 23.26 -6.02 5.11
C ASN A 433 23.33 -5.42 6.52
N THR A 434 22.28 -4.72 6.91
CA THR A 434 22.09 -4.20 8.28
C THR A 434 20.92 -4.93 8.91
N ALA A 435 21.15 -5.67 10.00
CA ALA A 435 20.12 -6.38 10.75
C ALA A 435 20.30 -6.19 12.26
N ASN A 436 19.95 -4.97 12.68
CA ASN A 436 20.12 -4.45 14.03
C ASN A 436 18.83 -4.56 14.85
N SER A 437 19.01 -4.64 16.18
CA SER A 437 17.93 -4.49 17.15
C SER A 437 16.77 -5.46 16.94
N ASN A 438 17.07 -6.69 16.52
CA ASN A 438 16.07 -7.76 16.45
C ASN A 438 15.90 -8.42 17.83
N ASN A 439 14.71 -8.97 18.09
CA ASN A 439 14.42 -9.63 19.37
C ASN A 439 15.22 -10.91 19.58
N ARG A 440 15.68 -11.54 18.50
CA ARG A 440 16.64 -12.64 18.49
C ARG A 440 17.91 -12.18 17.78
N SER A 441 18.55 -13.02 16.97
CA SER A 441 19.79 -12.70 16.26
C SER A 441 19.61 -11.76 15.06
N GLY A 442 20.68 -11.06 14.68
CA GLY A 442 20.76 -10.34 13.41
C GLY A 442 20.96 -11.31 12.24
N LEU A 443 21.83 -12.30 12.43
CA LEU A 443 22.10 -13.38 11.49
C LEU A 443 22.03 -14.75 12.19
N TYR A 444 21.33 -15.71 11.60
CA TYR A 444 21.13 -17.05 12.15
C TYR A 444 21.27 -18.15 11.08
N PHE A 445 22.15 -19.12 11.31
CA PHE A 445 22.32 -20.33 10.50
C PHE A 445 21.96 -21.58 11.30
N ASP A 446 21.14 -22.46 10.71
CA ASP A 446 20.70 -23.70 11.36
C ASP A 446 20.24 -24.77 10.35
N ASN A 447 20.07 -25.99 10.83
CA ASN A 447 19.58 -27.15 10.10
C ASN A 447 20.41 -27.46 8.84
N ALA A 448 21.73 -27.56 8.96
CA ALA A 448 22.65 -27.82 7.84
C ALA A 448 22.70 -26.68 6.81
N ALA A 449 22.54 -25.42 7.25
CA ALA A 449 22.78 -24.25 6.43
C ALA A 449 24.29 -23.97 6.34
N SER A 450 25.02 -24.79 5.57
CA SER A 450 26.48 -24.74 5.45
C SER A 450 26.98 -24.01 4.20
N ASN A 451 28.27 -23.64 4.19
CA ASN A 451 28.95 -22.99 3.06
C ASN A 451 28.32 -21.65 2.64
N ASN A 452 27.71 -20.91 3.57
CA ASN A 452 27.29 -19.55 3.34
C ASN A 452 28.43 -18.57 3.66
N LEU A 453 28.45 -17.45 2.94
CA LEU A 453 29.45 -16.39 3.09
C LEU A 453 28.77 -15.12 3.61
N ALA A 454 29.17 -14.63 4.79
CA ALA A 454 28.66 -13.37 5.33
C ALA A 454 29.76 -12.33 5.49
N ASN A 455 29.81 -11.30 4.63
CA ASN A 455 30.86 -10.29 4.64
C ASN A 455 30.33 -8.87 4.80
N ASN A 456 31.07 -7.99 5.49
CA ASN A 456 30.75 -6.55 5.55
C ASN A 456 29.33 -6.24 6.05
N ASN A 457 28.78 -7.04 6.98
CA ASN A 457 27.44 -6.82 7.51
C ASN A 457 27.46 -6.14 8.88
N GLU A 458 26.34 -5.52 9.25
CA GLU A 458 26.13 -4.91 10.56
C GLU A 458 25.01 -5.63 11.31
N PHE A 459 25.34 -6.25 12.45
CA PHE A 459 24.42 -7.02 13.30
C PHE A 459 24.56 -6.53 14.74
N CYS A 460 23.89 -5.42 15.08
CA CYS A 460 24.10 -4.73 16.34
C CYS A 460 22.86 -4.66 17.22
N GLY A 461 23.06 -4.89 18.53
CA GLY A 461 22.03 -4.72 19.55
C GLY A 461 20.90 -5.74 19.45
N ASN A 462 21.21 -6.95 19.00
CA ASN A 462 20.27 -8.06 18.90
C ASN A 462 20.09 -8.76 20.27
N ASP A 463 19.21 -9.75 20.35
CA ASP A 463 18.73 -10.37 21.62
C ASP A 463 17.89 -9.43 22.50
N LEU A 464 17.06 -8.55 21.90
CA LEU A 464 16.22 -7.64 22.70
C LEU A 464 15.18 -8.36 23.58
N ALA A 465 14.85 -9.62 23.29
CA ALA A 465 13.98 -10.42 24.14
C ALA A 465 14.70 -11.03 25.36
N GLY A 466 16.03 -10.91 25.46
CA GLY A 466 16.84 -11.44 26.57
C GLY A 466 16.86 -12.97 26.63
N GLY A 467 16.77 -13.63 25.48
CA GLY A 467 16.69 -15.09 25.36
C GLY A 467 18.05 -15.79 25.32
N GLY A 468 19.16 -15.04 25.40
CA GLY A 468 20.50 -15.58 25.26
C GLY A 468 20.95 -15.74 23.81
N TRP A 469 20.25 -15.08 22.88
CA TRP A 469 20.65 -15.00 21.48
C TRP A 469 21.94 -14.19 21.35
N LYS A 470 22.57 -14.29 20.18
CA LYS A 470 23.78 -13.55 19.81
C LYS A 470 23.49 -12.71 18.58
N ASP A 471 24.30 -11.69 18.32
CA ASP A 471 24.18 -10.92 17.09
C ASP A 471 24.33 -11.82 15.86
N ILE A 472 25.35 -12.68 15.87
CA ILE A 472 25.56 -13.74 14.89
C ILE A 472 25.48 -15.10 15.60
N PHE A 473 24.67 -16.01 15.06
CA PHE A 473 24.52 -17.35 15.60
C PHE A 473 24.69 -18.39 14.48
N ASP A 474 25.72 -19.24 14.60
CA ASP A 474 26.04 -20.24 13.59
C ASP A 474 26.09 -21.66 14.19
N TRP A 475 25.10 -22.50 13.89
CA TRP A 475 25.12 -23.92 14.30
C TRP A 475 25.88 -24.83 13.32
N ASP A 476 26.30 -24.30 12.18
CA ASP A 476 26.79 -25.08 11.05
C ASP A 476 28.22 -24.63 10.67
N SER A 477 28.64 -24.92 9.44
CA SER A 477 29.96 -24.55 8.92
C SER A 477 29.83 -23.42 7.91
N ASN A 478 29.78 -22.19 8.41
CA ASN A 478 29.75 -20.97 7.58
C ASN A 478 31.01 -20.14 7.79
N SER A 479 31.19 -19.13 6.93
CA SER A 479 32.39 -18.30 6.93
C SER A 479 32.05 -16.86 6.57
N GLY A 480 32.92 -15.93 6.95
CA GLY A 480 32.70 -14.53 6.69
C GLY A 480 33.83 -13.65 7.22
N ASP A 481 33.77 -12.37 6.88
CA ASP A 481 34.77 -11.39 7.30
C ASP A 481 34.22 -9.97 7.32
N ASP A 482 34.94 -9.06 7.99
CA ASP A 482 34.58 -7.63 8.07
C ASP A 482 33.17 -7.37 8.64
N ASN A 483 32.66 -8.24 9.51
CA ASN A 483 31.34 -8.05 10.12
C ASN A 483 31.43 -7.19 11.38
N THR A 484 30.36 -6.43 11.65
CA THR A 484 30.18 -5.63 12.86
C THR A 484 29.20 -6.32 13.79
N CYS A 485 29.67 -6.78 14.96
CA CYS A 485 28.83 -7.35 16.00
C CYS A 485 29.51 -7.28 17.39
N ASN A 486 28.73 -7.42 18.47
CA ASN A 486 29.30 -7.51 19.83
C ASN A 486 29.32 -8.93 20.37
N THR A 487 28.40 -9.78 19.91
CA THR A 487 28.21 -11.13 20.43
C THR A 487 28.05 -12.13 19.29
N ALA A 488 28.81 -13.23 19.34
CA ALA A 488 28.68 -14.30 18.36
C ALA A 488 28.67 -15.69 19.03
N TYR A 489 28.01 -16.67 18.42
CA TYR A 489 28.08 -18.07 18.81
C TYR A 489 28.60 -18.91 17.65
N ASN A 490 29.69 -19.64 17.91
CA ASN A 490 30.35 -20.54 16.96
C ASN A 490 30.63 -19.87 15.59
N TRP A 491 30.95 -18.57 15.65
CA TRP A 491 31.30 -17.74 14.51
C TRP A 491 32.56 -16.94 14.84
N THR A 492 33.46 -16.84 13.86
CA THR A 492 34.68 -16.03 13.91
C THR A 492 34.97 -15.50 12.53
N ASP A 493 35.20 -14.19 12.43
CA ASP A 493 35.63 -13.57 11.18
C ASP A 493 37.02 -14.10 10.78
N THR A 494 37.15 -14.40 9.48
CA THR A 494 38.25 -15.23 8.97
C THR A 494 39.62 -14.56 9.01
N THR A 495 39.74 -13.23 8.87
CA THR A 495 41.05 -12.58 8.79
C THR A 495 41.69 -12.29 10.14
N ASN A 496 40.91 -12.18 11.22
CA ASN A 496 41.41 -11.73 12.51
C ASN A 496 41.23 -12.74 13.65
N GLY A 497 40.48 -13.82 13.46
CA GLY A 497 40.20 -14.82 14.51
C GLY A 497 39.40 -14.25 15.68
N THR A 498 38.82 -13.06 15.51
CA THR A 498 37.88 -12.44 16.46
C THR A 498 36.45 -12.89 16.13
N PRO A 499 35.53 -12.87 17.12
CA PRO A 499 34.12 -13.15 16.84
C PRO A 499 33.57 -12.27 15.72
N CYS A 500 33.86 -10.96 15.74
CA CYS A 500 33.58 -10.02 14.65
C CYS A 500 34.77 -9.06 14.48
N THR A 501 35.01 -8.61 13.26
CA THR A 501 36.11 -7.68 12.91
C THR A 501 35.88 -6.30 13.50
N HIS A 502 34.63 -5.86 13.52
CA HIS A 502 34.21 -4.59 14.10
C HIS A 502 33.26 -4.82 15.28
N SER A 503 33.37 -3.97 16.31
CA SER A 503 32.41 -3.93 17.41
C SER A 503 31.33 -2.90 17.14
N CYS A 504 30.12 -3.18 17.57
CA CYS A 504 29.01 -2.23 17.42
C CYS A 504 29.29 -0.98 18.24
N SER A 505 29.20 0.18 17.59
CA SER A 505 29.18 1.45 18.31
C SER A 505 27.91 1.53 19.14
N VAL A 506 28.05 1.57 20.47
CA VAL A 506 26.99 2.16 21.31
C VAL A 506 26.84 3.59 20.80
N PRO A 507 25.65 4.06 20.37
CA PRO A 507 25.48 5.46 20.07
C PRO A 507 25.97 6.23 21.28
N GLN A 508 27.03 7.02 21.13
CA GLN A 508 27.40 7.95 22.19
C GLN A 508 26.31 9.02 22.19
N GLU A 509 25.29 8.75 22.99
CA GLU A 509 24.20 9.65 23.32
C GLU A 509 24.82 10.91 23.95
N LYS A 510 25.07 11.90 23.11
CA LYS A 510 25.76 13.15 23.46
C LYS A 510 24.94 14.37 23.07
N CYS A 511 25.06 15.43 23.85
CA CYS A 511 24.55 16.76 23.51
C CYS A 511 25.43 17.46 22.46
N SER A 512 24.97 18.61 21.98
CA SER A 512 25.63 19.42 20.95
C SER A 512 27.07 19.83 21.26
N ASP A 513 27.46 19.83 22.54
CA ASP A 513 28.81 20.14 23.01
C ASP A 513 29.68 18.90 23.27
N GLY A 514 29.17 17.71 22.94
CA GLY A 514 29.86 16.43 23.13
C GLY A 514 29.72 15.81 24.52
N THR A 515 28.97 16.45 25.42
CA THR A 515 28.69 15.93 26.78
C THR A 515 27.80 14.68 26.69
N PRO A 516 28.16 13.55 27.33
CA PRO A 516 27.29 12.36 27.41
C PRO A 516 25.96 12.65 28.14
N TYR A 517 24.89 11.93 27.77
CA TYR A 517 23.60 12.04 28.46
C TYR A 517 23.74 11.74 29.95
N GLY A 518 23.10 12.55 30.79
CA GLY A 518 23.16 12.44 32.24
C GLY A 518 24.40 13.06 32.89
N GLU A 519 25.33 13.62 32.11
CA GLU A 519 26.53 14.27 32.61
C GLU A 519 26.45 15.81 32.53
N CYS A 520 27.28 16.45 33.35
CA CYS A 520 27.43 17.89 33.38
C CYS A 520 28.43 18.35 32.31
N SER A 521 28.04 19.36 31.54
CA SER A 521 28.91 20.02 30.59
C SER A 521 30.03 20.77 31.30
N ALA A 522 31.16 20.93 30.61
CA ALA A 522 32.21 21.85 31.03
C ALA A 522 31.69 23.31 31.11
N ALA A 523 30.67 23.66 30.32
CA ALA A 523 29.99 24.94 30.39
C ALA A 523 28.88 24.90 31.44
N LYS A 524 29.17 25.35 32.66
CA LYS A 524 28.19 25.41 33.75
C LYS A 524 27.09 26.46 33.47
N PRO A 525 25.81 26.20 33.86
CA PRO A 525 25.30 25.02 34.56
C PRO A 525 24.74 23.94 33.61
N GLY A 526 25.33 23.76 32.43
CA GLY A 526 24.83 22.83 31.42
C GLY A 526 24.81 21.39 31.91
N TYR A 527 23.67 20.73 31.70
CA TYR A 527 23.43 19.31 31.94
C TYR A 527 22.82 18.70 30.69
N CYS A 528 23.36 17.57 30.25
CA CYS A 528 22.90 16.92 29.04
C CYS A 528 21.70 16.01 29.33
N ASP A 529 20.50 16.46 28.95
CA ASP A 529 19.27 15.69 29.09
C ASP A 529 18.76 15.28 27.70
N ASN A 530 18.92 13.99 27.37
CA ASN A 530 18.37 13.37 26.18
C ASN A 530 18.63 14.14 24.87
N GLY A 531 19.87 14.61 24.69
CA GLY A 531 20.33 15.29 23.48
C GLY A 531 20.24 16.81 23.53
N ASN A 532 19.63 17.37 24.58
CA ASN A 532 19.54 18.80 24.78
C ASN A 532 20.37 19.24 25.99
N LEU A 533 21.19 20.27 25.80
CA LEU A 533 21.87 20.91 26.91
C LEU A 533 20.90 21.85 27.63
N THR A 534 20.64 21.57 28.90
CA THR A 534 19.71 22.33 29.75
C THR A 534 20.42 22.87 30.98
N ASN A 535 19.93 23.95 31.59
CA ASN A 535 20.52 24.50 32.80
C ASN A 535 20.07 23.70 34.04
N ASN A 536 21.03 23.11 34.77
CA ASN A 536 20.77 22.40 36.02
C ASN A 536 21.92 22.62 37.02
N CYS A 537 21.92 23.78 37.68
CA CYS A 537 22.95 24.18 38.63
C CYS A 537 22.92 23.38 39.94
N THR A 538 21.81 22.72 40.30
CA THR A 538 21.76 21.90 41.52
C THR A 538 22.59 20.63 41.34
N SER A 539 22.66 20.09 40.12
CA SER A 539 23.51 18.94 39.79
C SER A 539 24.91 19.35 39.30
N CYS A 540 25.02 20.39 38.48
CA CYS A 540 26.27 20.75 37.80
C CYS A 540 27.04 21.91 38.41
N GLY A 541 26.46 22.56 39.42
CA GLY A 541 27.01 23.73 40.07
C GLY A 541 27.08 24.94 39.14
N CYS A 542 27.61 26.03 39.69
CA CYS A 542 27.81 27.28 38.96
C CYS A 542 29.30 27.62 38.80
N SER A 543 29.57 28.59 37.93
CA SER A 543 30.90 29.20 37.81
C SER A 543 31.19 30.07 39.05
N GLY A 544 32.46 30.40 39.31
CA GLY A 544 32.87 31.10 40.54
C GLY A 544 32.08 32.40 40.81
N GLY A 545 31.67 32.59 42.07
CA GLY A 545 30.87 33.72 42.55
C GLY A 545 29.37 33.66 42.21
N GLN A 546 28.91 32.62 41.52
CA GLN A 546 27.49 32.48 41.18
C GLN A 546 26.77 31.49 42.08
N PHE A 547 25.51 31.79 42.36
CA PHE A 547 24.60 31.00 43.17
C PHE A 547 23.60 30.28 42.28
N CYS A 548 23.12 29.12 42.75
CA CYS A 548 22.16 28.31 42.03
C CYS A 548 20.72 28.73 42.34
N ASN A 549 19.93 28.99 41.30
CA ASN A 549 18.48 29.14 41.44
C ASN A 549 17.82 27.75 41.34
N GLU A 550 17.47 27.16 42.48
CA GLU A 550 16.92 25.81 42.57
C GLU A 550 15.61 25.60 41.79
N THR A 551 14.83 26.68 41.58
CA THR A 551 13.53 26.59 40.89
C THR A 551 13.67 26.61 39.36
N GLY A 552 14.81 27.09 38.84
CA GLY A 552 15.05 27.25 37.40
C GLY A 552 16.33 26.62 36.87
N GLY A 553 17.16 26.04 37.74
CA GLY A 553 18.43 25.40 37.37
C GLY A 553 19.50 26.35 36.81
N SER A 554 19.26 27.66 36.79
CA SER A 554 20.17 28.67 36.27
C SER A 554 21.09 29.24 37.35
N CYS A 555 22.26 29.72 36.92
CA CYS A 555 23.20 30.43 37.78
C CYS A 555 22.97 31.94 37.73
N TYR A 556 23.08 32.60 38.87
CA TYR A 556 22.96 34.06 38.98
C TYR A 556 23.98 34.60 40.00
N TYR A 557 24.35 35.88 39.87
CA TYR A 557 25.11 36.56 40.92
C TYR A 557 24.15 37.05 41.99
N HIS A 558 24.43 36.77 43.26
CA HIS A 558 23.57 37.23 44.33
C HIS A 558 23.72 38.75 44.48
N PRO A 559 22.63 39.52 44.64
CA PRO A 559 22.70 40.99 44.75
C PRO A 559 23.48 41.52 45.96
N CYS A 560 23.89 40.63 46.86
CA CYS A 560 24.70 40.91 48.04
C CYS A 560 26.14 40.39 47.93
N ASP A 561 26.56 39.93 46.74
CA ASP A 561 27.92 39.49 46.44
C ASP A 561 28.47 40.45 45.38
N ILE A 562 28.85 41.64 45.83
CA ILE A 562 29.19 42.77 44.94
C ILE A 562 30.57 42.54 44.32
N ASN A 563 31.50 41.97 45.09
CA ASN A 563 32.86 41.69 44.67
C ASN A 563 33.00 40.34 43.93
N ARG A 564 31.94 39.50 43.94
CA ARG A 564 31.81 38.20 43.26
C ARG A 564 32.73 37.11 43.81
N ASP A 565 33.05 37.15 45.09
CA ASP A 565 33.86 36.13 45.76
C ASP A 565 33.03 34.95 46.31
N GLY A 566 31.70 35.06 46.29
CA GLY A 566 30.76 34.03 46.72
C GLY A 566 30.38 34.09 48.20
N ILE A 567 30.76 35.14 48.93
CA ILE A 567 30.47 35.32 50.35
C ILE A 567 29.41 36.43 50.49
N ILE A 568 28.19 36.09 50.89
CA ILE A 568 27.07 37.06 50.97
C ILE A 568 26.69 37.47 52.39
N ASN A 569 27.25 36.79 53.40
CA ASN A 569 26.85 36.94 54.79
C ASN A 569 28.02 37.49 55.58
N ARG A 570 27.81 38.63 56.24
CA ARG A 570 28.84 39.35 56.99
C ARG A 570 30.09 39.62 56.15
N ASP A 571 29.92 39.80 54.85
CA ASP A 571 31.01 40.12 53.96
C ASP A 571 31.39 41.60 54.11
N TYR A 572 32.52 41.82 54.78
CA TYR A 572 33.01 43.19 55.01
C TYR A 572 33.55 43.80 53.72
N ASP A 573 34.07 42.99 52.81
CA ASP A 573 34.68 43.45 51.57
C ASP A 573 33.60 43.91 50.58
N ASP A 574 32.44 43.27 50.55
CA ASP A 574 31.25 43.72 49.82
C ASP A 574 30.68 45.02 50.40
N LEU A 575 30.49 45.08 51.73
CA LEU A 575 30.00 46.29 52.40
C LEU A 575 30.94 47.48 52.14
N MET A 576 32.25 47.25 52.21
CA MET A 576 33.25 48.28 51.95
C MET A 576 33.29 48.68 50.47
N THR A 577 33.11 47.71 49.56
CA THR A 577 33.04 47.97 48.12
C THR A 577 31.82 48.82 47.79
N ALA A 578 30.64 48.48 48.33
CA ALA A 578 29.43 49.27 48.19
C ALA A 578 29.61 50.69 48.74
N TYR A 579 30.18 50.83 49.95
CA TYR A 579 30.42 52.13 50.57
C TYR A 579 31.32 53.01 49.70
N LYS A 580 32.45 52.48 49.20
CA LYS A 580 33.37 53.18 48.30
C LYS A 580 32.69 53.60 46.99
N CYS A 581 31.77 52.78 46.48
CA CYS A 581 30.96 53.09 45.31
C CYS A 581 29.97 54.24 45.57
N PHE A 582 29.25 54.20 46.69
CA PHE A 582 28.29 55.23 47.07
C PHE A 582 28.91 56.62 47.22
N ILE A 583 30.10 56.70 47.82
CA ILE A 583 30.82 57.98 47.99
C ILE A 583 31.68 58.36 46.76
N GLY A 584 31.64 57.57 45.68
CA GLY A 584 32.27 57.87 44.40
C GLY A 584 33.79 57.72 44.36
N ILE A 585 34.36 56.96 45.30
CA ILE A 585 35.78 56.63 45.33
C ILE A 585 36.09 55.56 44.27
N ASN A 586 35.21 54.58 44.08
CA ASN A 586 35.33 53.58 43.03
C ASN A 586 34.37 53.90 41.87
N ARG A 587 34.80 53.68 40.61
CA ARG A 587 34.03 54.06 39.41
C ARG A 587 33.45 52.87 38.62
N ASN A 588 33.93 51.66 38.86
CA ASN A 588 33.39 50.44 38.27
C ASN A 588 32.58 49.67 39.33
N CYS A 589 31.35 50.13 39.55
CA CYS A 589 30.53 49.71 40.70
C CYS A 589 29.38 48.76 40.35
N GLY A 590 29.36 48.24 39.12
CA GLY A 590 28.33 47.29 38.68
C GLY A 590 26.92 47.86 38.88
N GLU A 591 26.16 47.26 39.79
CA GLU A 591 24.76 47.57 40.11
C GLU A 591 24.58 48.59 41.25
N ILE A 592 25.66 49.19 41.77
CA ILE A 592 25.60 50.22 42.82
C ILE A 592 25.73 51.61 42.21
N ASP A 593 24.67 52.41 42.32
CA ASP A 593 24.64 53.77 41.81
C ASP A 593 25.27 54.78 42.78
N TYR A 594 26.00 55.74 42.23
CA TYR A 594 26.60 56.83 43.01
C TYR A 594 25.52 57.61 43.78
N GLN A 595 25.75 57.84 45.07
CA GLN A 595 24.80 58.49 45.99
C GLN A 595 23.41 57.83 46.12
N ASN A 596 23.22 56.59 45.63
CA ASN A 596 21.97 55.86 45.84
C ASN A 596 21.94 55.18 47.21
N TRP A 597 21.15 55.76 48.12
CA TRP A 597 21.05 55.28 49.49
C TRP A 597 20.36 53.92 49.62
N GLU A 598 19.49 53.56 48.68
CA GLU A 598 18.78 52.28 48.71
C GLU A 598 19.70 51.10 48.38
N ASP A 599 20.73 51.32 47.56
CA ASP A 599 21.75 50.30 47.26
C ASP A 599 22.64 50.01 48.48
N ILE A 600 23.04 51.05 49.22
CA ILE A 600 23.79 50.90 50.48
C ILE A 600 22.95 50.23 51.56
N LYS A 601 21.67 50.62 51.69
CA LYS A 601 20.76 49.96 52.63
C LYS A 601 20.60 48.48 52.29
N ARG A 602 20.45 48.14 51.01
CA ARG A 602 20.34 46.74 50.55
C ARG A 602 21.56 45.95 51.00
N GLU A 603 22.76 46.46 50.74
CA GLU A 603 24.00 45.78 51.10
C GLU A 603 24.20 45.67 52.61
N TYR A 604 23.97 46.76 53.35
CA TYR A 604 24.01 46.73 54.81
C TYR A 604 23.04 45.70 55.39
N ASN A 605 21.84 45.56 54.81
CA ASN A 605 20.88 44.55 55.21
C ASN A 605 21.37 43.12 54.92
N CYS A 606 22.15 42.90 53.86
CA CYS A 606 22.80 41.63 53.60
C CYS A 606 23.87 41.33 54.66
N PHE A 607 24.74 42.31 54.95
CA PHE A 607 25.80 42.19 55.95
C PHE A 607 25.29 41.81 57.35
N ILE A 608 24.18 42.41 57.80
CA ILE A 608 23.66 42.20 59.17
C ILE A 608 22.74 40.96 59.31
N LYS A 609 22.20 40.42 58.20
CA LYS A 609 21.35 39.24 58.26
C LYS A 609 22.22 38.01 58.55
N ALA A 610 22.07 37.44 59.75
CA ALA A 610 22.55 36.09 60.02
C ALA A 610 21.66 35.11 59.25
N GLY A 611 22.25 34.17 58.51
CA GLY A 611 21.52 33.10 57.85
C GLY A 611 20.61 32.36 58.84
N ASN A 612 19.35 32.18 58.46
CA ASN A 612 18.51 31.10 59.00
C ASN A 612 18.64 29.90 58.08
#